data_AF-A0A2T6ZHA5-F1
#
_entry.id   AF-A0A2T6ZHA5-F1
#
_cell.length_a   1.000
_cell.length_b   1.000
_cell.length_c   1.000
_cell.angle_alpha   90.00
_cell.angle_beta   90.00
_cell.angle_gamma   90.00
#
_symmetry.space_group_name_H-M   'P 1'
#
loop_
_entity.id
_entity.type
_entity.pdbx_description
1 polymer ?
#
loop_
_entity_poly.entity_id
_entity_poly.type
_entity_poly.pdbx_seq_one_letter_code
_entity_poly.pdbx_strand_id
1 'polypeptide(L)'
;MENWYLKIILFRGILKTYILSSKADRSSYPGYLAQHSLFSQIPSLRADILTLDYCYTTPPPAPPDLRMHSLEGPIINAWFGPAGTVSPLHTDPYTNILCQVL
;
A
#
# COMPACT_ATOMS: atom_id res chain seq x y z
N MET A 1 6.24 -3.06 -19.07
CA MET A 1 6.30 -3.12 -17.59
C MET A 1 7.53 -3.95 -17.16
N GLU A 2 8.75 -3.57 -17.54
CA GLU A 2 9.86 -4.54 -17.59
C GLU A 2 10.92 -4.44 -16.48
N ASN A 3 10.85 -3.50 -15.53
CA ASN A 3 11.95 -3.26 -14.57
C ASN A 3 11.56 -3.32 -13.09
N TRP A 4 10.42 -3.94 -12.72
CA TRP A 4 10.09 -4.14 -11.30
C TRP A 4 10.75 -5.42 -10.78
N TYR A 5 11.37 -5.33 -9.61
CA TYR A 5 11.81 -6.50 -8.85
C TYR A 5 11.39 -6.32 -7.39
N LEU A 6 11.11 -7.44 -6.72
CA LEU A 6 10.79 -7.46 -5.30
C LEU A 6 12.04 -7.83 -4.51
N LYS A 7 12.27 -7.13 -3.40
CA LYS A 7 13.36 -7.44 -2.48
C LYS A 7 12.84 -7.47 -1.04
N ILE A 8 13.18 -8.53 -0.31
CA ILE A 8 12.95 -8.59 1.14
C ILE A 8 14.15 -7.94 1.83
N ILE A 9 13.91 -6.85 2.54
CA ILE A 9 14.90 -6.14 3.35
C ILE A 9 14.27 -5.67 4.65
N LEU A 10 15.11 -5.38 5.65
CA LEU A 10 14.66 -4.75 6.89
C LEU A 10 14.08 -3.35 6.60
N PHE A 11 13.07 -2.95 7.37
CA PHE A 11 12.46 -1.61 7.25
C PHE A 11 13.50 -0.48 7.38
N ARG A 12 14.49 -0.63 8.28
CA ARG A 12 15.63 0.30 8.38
C ARG A 12 16.43 0.42 7.07
N GLY A 13 16.52 -0.65 6.30
CA GLY A 13 17.15 -0.66 4.98
C GLY A 13 16.38 0.18 3.97
N ILE A 14 15.04 0.11 4.01
CA ILE A 14 14.17 0.97 3.18
C ILE A 14 14.43 2.43 3.49
N LEU A 15 14.34 2.81 4.77
CA LEU A 15 14.55 4.19 5.23
C LEU A 15 15.91 4.73 4.78
N LYS A 16 16.99 3.98 5.03
CA LYS A 16 18.34 4.42 4.69
C LYS A 16 18.58 4.55 3.19
N THR A 17 18.03 3.62 2.40
CA THR A 17 18.40 3.49 0.97
C THR A 17 17.52 4.35 0.09
N TYR A 18 16.22 4.36 0.34
CA TYR A 18 15.22 4.90 -0.57
C TYR A 18 14.50 6.15 -0.05
N ILE A 19 14.68 6.51 1.22
CA ILE A 19 13.97 7.66 1.83
C ILE A 19 14.95 8.75 2.27
N LEU A 20 15.92 8.40 3.13
CA LEU A 20 16.80 9.37 3.80
C LEU A 20 18.12 9.62 3.04
N SER A 21 18.39 8.85 1.98
CA SER A 21 19.60 9.02 1.16
C SER A 21 19.45 10.24 0.26
N SER A 22 20.48 11.09 0.17
CA SER A 22 20.51 12.24 -0.76
C SER A 22 20.42 11.84 -2.25
N LYS A 23 20.59 10.55 -2.55
CA LYS A 23 20.42 9.99 -3.90
C LYS A 23 19.01 9.45 -4.16
N ALA A 24 18.14 9.38 -3.14
CA ALA A 24 16.79 8.83 -3.26
C ALA A 24 15.97 9.59 -4.32
N ASP A 25 15.96 10.92 -4.23
CA ASP A 25 15.23 11.82 -5.15
C ASP A 25 15.77 11.81 -6.59
N ARG A 26 16.98 11.28 -6.79
CA ARG A 26 17.63 11.20 -8.11
C ARG A 26 17.56 9.79 -8.71
N SER A 27 16.93 8.84 -8.01
CA SER A 27 16.85 7.47 -8.50
C SER A 27 15.78 7.35 -9.58
N SER A 28 16.14 6.78 -10.73
CA SER A 28 15.17 6.45 -11.78
C SER A 28 14.20 5.32 -11.37
N TYR A 29 14.46 4.68 -10.22
CA TYR A 29 13.74 3.53 -9.70
C TYR A 29 13.57 3.70 -8.18
N PRO A 30 12.52 4.38 -7.72
CA PRO A 30 12.29 4.59 -6.30
C PRO A 30 11.96 3.26 -5.62
N GLY A 31 12.43 3.09 -4.38
CA GLY A 31 12.00 1.96 -3.55
C GLY A 31 10.60 2.21 -3.02
N TYR A 32 9.69 1.26 -3.26
CA TYR A 32 8.30 1.39 -2.87
C TYR A 32 7.86 0.19 -2.03
N LEU A 33 7.57 0.42 -0.75
CA LEU A 33 6.86 -0.55 0.09
C LEU A 33 5.38 -0.40 -0.24
N ALA A 34 4.89 -1.20 -1.19
CA ALA A 34 3.51 -1.16 -1.65
C ALA A 34 2.76 -2.42 -1.22
N GLN A 35 1.45 -2.28 -0.96
CA GLN A 35 0.55 -3.40 -0.71
C GLN A 35 1.04 -4.34 0.41
N HIS A 36 1.62 -3.77 1.47
CA HIS A 36 2.25 -4.52 2.54
C HIS A 36 1.46 -4.42 3.85
N SER A 37 1.28 -5.53 4.56
CA SER A 37 0.57 -5.61 5.84
C SER A 37 1.40 -5.06 7.02
N LEU A 38 1.95 -3.85 6.90
CA LEU A 38 2.91 -3.28 7.86
C LEU A 38 2.33 -3.21 9.30
N PHE A 39 1.05 -2.90 9.42
CA PHE A 39 0.37 -2.76 10.71
C PHE A 39 0.19 -4.08 11.46
N SER A 40 0.20 -5.23 10.78
CA SER A 40 0.19 -6.53 11.48
C SER A 40 1.57 -6.88 12.04
N GLN A 41 2.64 -6.37 11.43
CA GLN A 41 4.01 -6.58 11.89
C GLN A 41 4.43 -5.60 13.00
N ILE A 42 3.84 -4.39 13.03
CA ILE A 42 4.20 -3.34 13.98
C ILE A 42 2.92 -2.86 14.72
N PRO A 43 2.52 -3.54 15.81
CA PRO A 43 1.27 -3.24 16.51
C PRO A 43 1.15 -1.82 17.05
N SER A 44 2.27 -1.17 17.39
CA SER A 44 2.25 0.23 17.81
C SER A 44 1.75 1.15 16.70
N LEU A 45 2.14 0.91 15.44
CA LEU A 45 1.61 1.68 14.29
C LEU A 45 0.13 1.34 14.02
N ARG A 46 -0.31 0.12 14.34
CA ARG A 46 -1.74 -0.23 14.22
C ARG A 46 -2.60 0.59 15.17
N ALA A 47 -2.08 0.97 16.34
CA ALA A 47 -2.82 1.79 17.30
C ALA A 47 -3.04 3.23 16.83
N ASP A 48 -2.24 3.70 15.86
CA ASP A 48 -2.32 5.07 15.31
C ASP A 48 -3.38 5.22 14.21
N ILE A 49 -4.03 4.12 13.80
CA ILE A 49 -5.05 4.12 12.75
C ILE A 49 -6.36 3.48 13.22
N LEU A 50 -7.46 3.90 12.62
CA LEU A 50 -8.78 3.30 12.81
C LEU A 50 -9.22 2.57 11.55
N THR A 51 -9.95 1.49 11.75
CA THR A 51 -10.74 0.89 10.67
C THR A 51 -12.03 1.69 10.56
N LEU A 52 -12.29 2.28 9.40
CA LEU A 52 -13.50 3.08 9.19
C LEU A 52 -14.73 2.18 9.18
N ASP A 53 -15.81 2.59 9.86
CA ASP A 53 -17.08 1.83 9.89
C ASP A 53 -17.64 1.57 8.48
N TYR A 54 -17.33 2.45 7.52
CA TYR A 54 -17.73 2.29 6.12
C TYR A 54 -17.22 0.98 5.49
N CYS A 55 -16.12 0.40 5.99
CA CYS A 55 -15.62 -0.90 5.56
C CYS A 55 -16.59 -2.06 5.81
N TYR A 56 -17.59 -1.88 6.66
CA TYR A 56 -18.62 -2.88 6.98
C TYR A 56 -19.95 -2.62 6.27
N THR A 57 -20.01 -1.61 5.41
CA THR A 57 -21.20 -1.36 4.57
C THR A 57 -21.18 -2.24 3.32
N THR A 58 -22.35 -2.48 2.75
CA THR A 58 -22.45 -3.16 1.45
C THR A 58 -22.18 -2.15 0.33
N PRO A 59 -21.13 -2.33 -0.49
CA PRO A 59 -20.88 -1.45 -1.62
C PRO A 59 -21.93 -1.66 -2.73
N PRO A 60 -22.07 -0.71 -3.67
CA PRO A 60 -22.88 -0.90 -4.87
C PRO A 60 -22.47 -2.16 -5.65
N PRO A 61 -23.38 -2.78 -6.41
CA PRO A 61 -23.04 -3.90 -7.27
C PRO A 61 -21.87 -3.57 -8.21
N ALA A 62 -20.93 -4.51 -8.33
CA ALA A 62 -19.80 -4.33 -9.23
C ALA A 62 -20.25 -4.31 -10.70
N PRO A 63 -19.48 -3.64 -11.57
CA PRO A 63 -19.65 -3.78 -13.01
C PRO A 63 -19.62 -5.25 -13.45
N PRO A 64 -20.39 -5.66 -14.49
CA PRO A 64 -20.49 -7.05 -14.92
C PRO A 64 -19.15 -7.71 -15.29
N ASP A 65 -18.18 -6.91 -15.70
CA ASP A 65 -16.82 -7.29 -16.09
C ASP A 65 -15.85 -7.42 -14.90
N LEU A 66 -16.27 -7.01 -13.70
CA LEU A 66 -15.40 -6.95 -12.51
C LEU A 66 -15.77 -8.04 -11.51
N ARG A 67 -14.85 -8.98 -11.28
CA ARG A 67 -15.02 -10.03 -10.27
C ARG A 67 -14.59 -9.51 -8.91
N MET A 68 -15.56 -9.35 -8.02
CA MET A 68 -15.32 -9.00 -6.62
C MET A 68 -15.19 -10.24 -5.75
N HIS A 69 -14.31 -10.18 -4.76
CA HIS A 69 -14.17 -11.23 -3.76
C HIS A 69 -14.80 -10.78 -2.43
N SER A 70 -15.50 -11.70 -1.77
CA SER A 70 -16.02 -11.49 -0.42
C SER A 70 -14.89 -11.53 0.61
N LEU A 71 -15.00 -10.68 1.64
CA LEU A 71 -14.07 -10.62 2.76
C LEU A 71 -14.84 -10.77 4.08
N GLU A 72 -14.24 -11.45 5.05
CA GLU A 72 -14.75 -11.49 6.43
C GLU A 72 -14.52 -10.16 7.18
N GLY A 73 -13.54 -9.37 6.72
CA GLY A 73 -13.20 -8.07 7.27
C GLY A 73 -12.20 -7.31 6.39
N PRO A 74 -11.91 -6.04 6.70
CA PRO A 74 -11.05 -5.20 5.86
C PRO A 74 -9.59 -5.68 5.89
N ILE A 75 -8.98 -5.74 4.69
CA ILE A 75 -7.54 -5.92 4.53
C ILE A 75 -6.86 -4.56 4.75
N ILE A 76 -5.90 -4.49 5.66
CA ILE A 76 -5.18 -3.26 5.98
C ILE A 76 -3.74 -3.36 5.45
N ASN A 77 -3.43 -2.54 4.45
CA ASN A 77 -2.10 -2.44 3.86
C ASN A 77 -1.54 -1.02 4.02
N ALA A 78 -0.22 -0.92 3.93
CA ALA A 78 0.52 0.33 3.88
C ALA A 78 1.18 0.49 2.50
N TRP A 79 1.24 1.75 2.07
CA TRP A 79 2.02 2.20 0.93
C TRP A 79 2.96 3.30 1.42
N PHE A 80 4.27 3.06 1.29
CA PHE A 80 5.30 3.96 1.79
C PHE A 80 6.48 4.00 0.83
N GLY A 81 6.85 5.21 0.40
CA GLY A 81 7.93 5.42 -0.54
C GLY A 81 8.22 6.91 -0.74
N PRO A 82 9.30 7.25 -1.45
CA PRO A 82 9.64 8.63 -1.77
C PRO A 82 8.73 9.20 -2.86
N ALA A 83 8.91 10.49 -3.15
CA ALA A 83 8.31 11.13 -4.31
C ALA A 83 8.66 10.37 -5.61
N GLY A 84 7.71 10.30 -6.54
CA GLY A 84 7.90 9.63 -7.84
C GLY A 84 7.62 8.11 -7.84
N THR A 85 7.18 7.53 -6.72
CA THR A 85 6.62 6.18 -6.74
C THR A 85 5.34 6.13 -7.58
N VAL A 86 5.17 5.07 -8.36
CA VAL A 86 4.03 4.89 -9.28
C VAL A 86 3.44 3.51 -9.09
N SER A 87 2.13 3.45 -8.81
CA SER A 87 1.31 2.26 -9.04
C SER A 87 0.72 2.38 -10.45
N PRO A 88 1.08 1.51 -11.41
CA PRO A 88 0.47 1.53 -12.74
C PRO A 88 -1.06 1.41 -12.66
N LEU A 89 -1.78 1.84 -13.71
CA LEU A 89 -3.23 1.70 -13.77
C LEU A 89 -3.62 0.21 -13.67
N HIS A 90 -4.49 -0.11 -12.71
CA HIS A 90 -5.03 -1.44 -12.47
C HIS A 90 -6.38 -1.33 -11.74
N THR A 91 -7.06 -2.46 -11.59
CA THR A 91 -8.24 -2.61 -10.73
C THR A 91 -7.95 -3.64 -9.64
N ASP A 92 -8.59 -3.48 -8.49
CA ASP A 92 -8.59 -4.45 -7.41
C ASP A 92 -9.87 -5.29 -7.43
N PRO A 93 -9.84 -6.57 -7.02
CA PRO A 93 -11.04 -7.38 -6.83
C PRO A 93 -11.75 -7.06 -5.49
N TYR A 94 -11.52 -5.87 -4.93
CA TYR A 94 -12.05 -5.42 -3.64
C TYR A 94 -12.47 -3.95 -3.73
N THR A 95 -13.43 -3.54 -2.90
CA THR A 95 -13.69 -2.11 -2.68
C THR A 95 -12.62 -1.59 -1.73
N ASN A 96 -12.00 -0.46 -2.05
CA ASN A 96 -10.91 0.08 -1.24
C ASN A 96 -11.24 1.49 -0.73
N ILE A 97 -10.61 1.86 0.39
CA ILE A 97 -10.54 3.23 0.87
C ILE A 97 -9.05 3.55 1.02
N LEU A 98 -8.55 4.50 0.24
CA LEU A 98 -7.17 4.97 0.35
C LEU A 98 -7.14 6.17 1.29
N CYS A 99 -6.39 6.06 2.38
CA CYS A 99 -6.18 7.14 3.34
C CYS A 99 -4.75 7.70 3.20
N GLN A 100 -4.64 9.00 2.96
CA GLN A 100 -3.36 9.71 2.94
C GLN A 100 -3.04 10.22 4.35
N VAL A 101 -1.85 9.89 4.86
CA VAL A 101 -1.32 10.42 6.12
C VAL A 101 -0.53 11.71 5.82
N LEU A 102 -0.76 12.77 6.60
CA LEU A 102 -0.10 14.08 6.51
C LEU A 102 0.95 14.26 7.62
#